data_AF-A0A1G1VET4-F1
#
_entry.id   AF-A0A1G1VET4-F1
#
_cell.length_a   1.000
_cell.length_b   1.000
_cell.length_c   1.000
_cell.angle_alpha   90.00
_cell.angle_beta   90.00
_cell.angle_gamma   90.00
#
_symmetry.space_group_name_H-M   'P 1'
#
loop_
_entity.id
_entity.type
_entity.pdbx_description
1 polymer ?
#
loop_
_entity_poly.entity_id
_entity_poly.type
_entity_poly.pdbx_seq_one_letter_code
_entity_poly.pdbx_strand_id
1 'polypeptide(L)'
;MPNHFHFLVTELQENGISTFMRNFQNSYAKFFNTKYDRTGALFQSMFKAVRIETDEQLLHVSRYIHLNPATSFVLRDVEELDHYHWSSWNTYNQLSAQDVFDTSAIMSHFKSLEDFRRFNFDQVDYQRNLDEIKHLKLE
;
A
#
# COMPACT_ATOMS: atom_id res chain seq x y z
N MET A 1 7.13 -3.86 0.87
CA MET A 1 7.49 -4.01 2.31
C MET A 1 8.72 -4.94 2.40
N PRO A 2 9.58 -4.94 3.44
CA PRO A 2 9.49 -4.25 4.74
C PRO A 2 10.19 -2.87 4.81
N ASN A 3 10.87 -2.43 3.75
CA ASN A 3 11.70 -1.22 3.75
C ASN A 3 11.06 0.04 3.14
N HIS A 4 9.83 -0.07 2.62
CA HIS A 4 9.07 1.02 2.02
C HIS A 4 7.56 0.80 2.19
N PHE A 5 6.79 1.87 2.05
CA PHE A 5 5.32 1.85 2.10
C PHE A 5 4.74 2.33 0.76
N HIS A 6 3.51 1.87 0.46
CA HIS A 6 2.71 2.36 -0.65
C HIS A 6 1.39 2.92 -0.10
N PHE A 7 1.01 4.11 -0.58
CA PHE A 7 -0.24 4.75 -0.21
C PHE A 7 -1.08 5.04 -1.45
N LEU A 8 -2.38 4.78 -1.34
CA LEU A 8 -3.40 5.28 -2.26
C LEU A 8 -4.18 6.35 -1.51
N VAL A 9 -4.08 7.60 -1.94
CA VAL A 9 -4.62 8.76 -1.23
C VAL A 9 -5.31 9.71 -2.21
N THR A 10 -6.37 10.35 -1.73
CA THR A 10 -7.08 11.40 -2.45
C THR A 10 -6.62 12.76 -1.93
N GLU A 11 -6.24 13.66 -2.83
CA GLU A 11 -5.92 15.03 -2.46
C GLU A 11 -7.21 15.82 -2.15
N LEU A 12 -7.35 16.27 -0.90
CA LEU A 12 -8.54 17.01 -0.45
C LEU A 12 -8.40 18.54 -0.60
N GLN A 13 -7.17 19.03 -0.75
CA GLN A 13 -6.83 20.44 -0.91
C GLN A 13 -5.53 20.54 -1.70
N GLU A 14 -5.32 21.66 -2.40
CA GLU A 14 -4.12 21.90 -3.17
C GLU A 14 -2.84 21.67 -2.34
N ASN A 15 -1.89 20.89 -2.88
CA ASN A 15 -0.65 20.50 -2.21
C ASN A 15 -0.83 19.71 -0.90
N GLY A 16 -2.02 19.13 -0.70
CA GLY A 16 -2.38 18.36 0.49
C GLY A 16 -1.53 17.11 0.64
N ILE A 17 -1.30 16.36 -0.45
CA ILE A 17 -0.48 15.14 -0.41
C ILE A 17 0.97 15.47 -0.04
N SER A 18 1.56 16.48 -0.68
CA SER A 18 2.93 16.92 -0.40
C SER A 18 3.11 17.36 1.05
N THR A 19 2.13 18.08 1.59
CA THR A 19 2.13 18.51 3.00
C THR A 19 1.97 17.34 3.95
N PHE A 20 1.05 16.43 3.67
CA PHE A 20 0.86 15.19 4.44
C PHE A 20 2.15 14.37 4.50
N MET A 21 2.76 14.08 3.34
CA MET A 21 3.98 13.28 3.25
C MET A 21 5.16 13.92 3.97
N ARG A 22 5.33 15.24 3.83
CA ARG A 22 6.36 16.01 4.56
C ARG A 22 6.18 15.88 6.07
N ASN A 23 4.96 16.05 6.57
CA ASN A 23 4.69 15.99 8.01
C ASN A 23 4.88 14.57 8.56
N PHE A 24 4.35 13.56 7.85
CA PHE A 24 4.47 12.15 8.20
C PHE A 24 5.94 11.71 8.29
N GLN A 25 6.72 11.92 7.22
CA GLN A 25 8.12 11.50 7.19
C GLN A 25 8.96 12.23 8.23
N ASN A 26 8.80 13.55 8.37
CA ASN A 26 9.56 14.31 9.36
C ASN A 26 9.24 13.89 10.80
N SER A 27 7.95 13.69 11.12
CA SER A 27 7.53 13.25 12.44
C SER A 27 8.10 11.87 12.76
N TYR A 28 7.94 10.92 11.83
CA TYR A 28 8.41 9.55 12.02
C TYR A 28 9.94 9.46 12.13
N ALA A 29 10.68 10.20 11.29
CA ALA A 29 12.14 10.23 11.34
C ALA A 29 12.66 10.76 12.68
N LYS A 30 12.07 11.85 13.19
CA LYS A 30 12.40 12.39 14.51
C LYS A 30 12.10 11.39 15.62
N PHE A 31 10.90 10.81 15.62
CA PHE A 31 10.51 9.80 16.61
C PHE A 31 11.49 8.62 16.63
N PHE A 32 11.80 8.06 15.46
CA PHE A 32 12.68 6.90 15.33
C PHE A 32 14.10 7.22 15.81
N ASN A 33 14.65 8.36 15.38
CA ASN A 33 15.98 8.80 15.79
C ASN A 33 16.06 9.01 17.31
N THR A 34 15.08 9.68 17.91
CA THR A 34 15.02 9.85 19.38
C THR A 34 14.88 8.52 20.11
N LYS A 35 14.01 7.61 19.62
CA LYS A 35 13.74 6.33 20.29
C LYS A 35 14.96 5.41 20.29
N TYR A 36 15.77 5.43 19.23
CA TYR A 36 16.89 4.52 19.03
C TYR A 36 18.26 5.20 19.13
N ASP A 37 18.32 6.41 19.69
CA ASP A 37 19.55 7.23 19.83
C ASP A 37 20.36 7.32 18.52
N ARG A 38 19.64 7.51 17.41
CA ARG A 38 20.20 7.65 16.07
C ARG A 38 20.27 9.11 15.65
N THR A 39 21.20 9.39 14.74
CA THR A 39 21.30 10.68 14.06
C THR A 39 21.27 10.47 12.53
N GLY A 40 21.03 11.56 11.80
CA GLY A 40 21.00 11.55 10.33
C GLY A 40 19.65 11.18 9.71
N ALA A 41 19.66 11.01 8.38
CA ALA A 41 18.47 10.72 7.60
C ALA A 41 17.96 9.28 7.86
N LEU A 42 16.63 9.14 7.96
CA LEU A 42 15.98 7.83 8.07
C LEU A 42 15.52 7.31 6.70
N PHE A 43 14.90 8.17 5.89
CA PHE A 43 14.40 7.82 4.56
C PHE A 43 15.48 8.03 3.50
N GLN A 44 15.56 7.12 2.54
CA GLN A 44 16.58 7.15 1.47
C GLN A 44 16.31 8.21 0.40
N SER A 45 15.04 8.53 0.13
CA SER A 45 14.65 9.48 -0.90
C SER A 45 13.36 10.22 -0.54
N MET A 46 13.05 11.27 -1.30
CA MET A 46 11.71 11.88 -1.30
C MET A 46 10.65 10.87 -1.74
N PHE A 47 9.39 11.12 -1.37
CA PHE A 47 8.28 10.32 -1.89
C PHE A 47 8.15 10.52 -3.40
N LYS A 48 7.68 9.47 -4.07
CA LYS A 48 7.27 9.52 -5.48
C LYS A 48 5.75 9.41 -5.53
N ALA A 49 5.13 10.09 -6.48
CA ALA A 49 3.69 10.04 -6.69
C ALA A 49 3.37 9.88 -8.18
N VAL A 50 2.31 9.13 -8.46
CA VAL A 50 1.74 8.94 -9.80
C VAL A 50 0.27 9.26 -9.69
N ARG A 51 -0.23 10.13 -10.58
CA ARG A 51 -1.64 10.47 -10.64
C ARG A 51 -2.42 9.28 -11.22
N ILE A 52 -3.54 8.96 -10.58
CA ILE A 52 -4.50 7.99 -11.10
C ILE A 52 -5.49 8.75 -11.99
N GLU A 53 -5.65 8.29 -13.22
CA GLU A 53 -6.46 8.96 -14.25
C GLU A 53 -7.71 8.16 -14.64
N THR A 54 -7.74 6.85 -14.37
CA THR A 54 -8.87 5.97 -14.69
C THR A 54 -9.23 5.04 -13.54
N ASP A 55 -10.49 4.59 -13.53
CA ASP A 55 -10.98 3.60 -12.57
C ASP A 55 -10.25 2.26 -12.71
N GLU A 56 -9.92 1.85 -13.93
CA GLU A 56 -9.11 0.66 -14.16
C GLU A 56 -7.75 0.78 -13.47
N GLN A 57 -7.06 1.91 -13.67
CA GLN A 57 -5.79 2.16 -13.00
C GLN A 57 -5.95 2.19 -11.48
N LEU A 58 -7.02 2.79 -10.96
CA LEU A 58 -7.34 2.83 -9.54
C LEU A 58 -7.45 1.43 -8.94
N LEU A 59 -8.24 0.55 -9.57
CA LEU A 59 -8.47 -0.81 -9.10
C LEU A 59 -7.19 -1.66 -9.17
N HIS A 60 -6.43 -1.54 -10.26
CA HIS A 60 -5.17 -2.27 -10.41
C HIS A 60 -4.09 -1.81 -9.43
N VAL A 61 -4.01 -0.50 -9.13
CA VAL A 61 -3.09 0.03 -8.11
C VAL A 61 -3.51 -0.40 -6.71
N SER A 62 -4.81 -0.36 -6.40
CA SER A 62 -5.34 -0.88 -5.12
C SER A 62 -4.95 -2.35 -4.92
N ARG A 63 -5.17 -3.20 -5.95
CA ARG A 63 -4.73 -4.61 -5.93
C ARG A 63 -3.24 -4.72 -5.69
N TYR A 64 -2.43 -3.99 -6.47
CA TYR A 64 -0.98 -4.03 -6.36
C TYR A 64 -0.51 -3.76 -4.92
N ILE A 65 -1.08 -2.74 -4.27
CA ILE A 65 -0.76 -2.36 -2.90
C ILE A 65 -1.12 -3.49 -1.92
N HIS A 66 -2.33 -4.05 -2.03
CA HIS A 66 -2.79 -5.13 -1.14
C HIS A 66 -2.00 -6.43 -1.30
N LEU A 67 -1.60 -6.77 -2.52
CA LEU A 67 -0.82 -7.97 -2.80
C LEU A 67 0.69 -7.79 -2.56
N ASN A 68 1.18 -6.57 -2.38
CA ASN A 68 2.61 -6.32 -2.20
C ASN A 68 3.24 -7.13 -1.06
N PRO A 69 2.63 -7.27 0.14
CA PRO A 69 3.18 -8.12 1.21
C PRO A 69 3.33 -9.60 0.80
N ALA A 70 2.38 -10.15 0.05
CA ALA A 70 2.42 -11.54 -0.41
C ALA A 70 3.37 -11.78 -1.59
N THR A 71 3.65 -10.73 -2.37
CA THR A 71 4.48 -10.83 -3.58
C THR A 71 5.95 -10.49 -3.32
N SER A 72 6.23 -9.59 -2.37
CA SER A 72 7.61 -9.24 -1.93
C SER A 72 8.22 -10.22 -0.93
N PHE A 73 7.72 -11.47 -0.88
CA PHE A 73 8.15 -12.53 0.04
C PHE A 73 8.11 -12.18 1.54
N VAL A 74 7.32 -11.16 1.93
CA VAL A 74 7.07 -10.85 3.35
C VAL A 74 6.12 -11.88 3.96
N LEU A 75 5.12 -12.31 3.19
CA LEU A 75 4.23 -13.42 3.51
C LEU A 75 4.60 -14.63 2.66
N ARG A 76 4.32 -15.83 3.19
CA ARG A 76 4.54 -17.08 2.43
C ARG A 76 3.40 -17.33 1.45
N ASP A 77 2.18 -17.00 1.86
CA ASP A 77 1.00 -17.18 1.03
C ASP A 77 0.04 -16.00 1.07
N VAL A 78 -0.79 -15.89 0.04
CA VAL A 78 -1.78 -14.80 -0.09
C VAL A 78 -2.88 -14.93 0.96
N GLU A 79 -3.19 -16.13 1.43
CA GLU A 79 -4.15 -16.41 2.50
C GLU A 79 -3.69 -15.83 3.85
N GLU A 80 -2.39 -15.54 4.01
CA GLU A 80 -1.86 -14.87 5.20
C GLU A 80 -2.23 -13.37 5.24
N LEU A 81 -2.74 -12.78 4.14
CA LEU A 81 -3.12 -11.37 4.11
C LEU A 81 -4.19 -11.00 5.14
N ASP A 82 -5.14 -11.90 5.43
CA ASP A 82 -6.18 -11.66 6.44
C ASP A 82 -5.60 -11.50 7.87
N HIS A 83 -4.37 -11.99 8.09
CA HIS A 83 -3.63 -11.86 9.35
C HIS A 83 -2.58 -10.75 9.31
N TYR A 84 -2.42 -10.06 8.17
CA TYR A 84 -1.39 -9.03 7.98
C TYR A 84 -1.91 -7.64 8.38
N HIS A 85 -1.59 -7.24 9.61
CA HIS A 85 -2.10 -6.00 10.22
C HIS A 85 -1.48 -4.70 9.67
N TRP A 86 -0.40 -4.77 8.89
CA TRP A 86 0.29 -3.58 8.38
C TRP A 86 -0.20 -3.16 6.99
N SER A 87 -1.49 -3.36 6.72
CA SER A 87 -2.16 -2.89 5.50
C SER A 87 -3.63 -2.59 5.81
N SER A 88 -4.30 -1.87 4.90
CA SER A 88 -5.75 -1.64 4.96
C SER A 88 -6.57 -2.84 4.46
N TRP A 89 -5.95 -3.97 4.09
CA TRP A 89 -6.65 -5.16 3.59
C TRP A 89 -7.79 -5.63 4.52
N ASN A 90 -7.52 -5.67 5.82
CA ASN A 90 -8.53 -6.10 6.80
C ASN A 90 -9.71 -5.12 6.91
N THR A 91 -9.49 -3.83 6.64
CA THR A 91 -10.56 -2.83 6.56
C THR A 91 -11.45 -3.08 5.36
N TYR A 92 -10.86 -3.33 4.18
CA TYR A 92 -11.61 -3.70 2.98
C TYR A 92 -12.39 -5.00 3.14
N ASN A 93 -11.82 -5.98 3.85
CA ASN A 93 -12.45 -7.28 4.11
C ASN A 93 -13.39 -7.29 5.31
N GLN A 94 -13.67 -6.13 5.92
CA GLN A 94 -14.56 -6.01 7.08
C GLN A 94 -14.13 -6.88 8.27
N LEU A 95 -12.84 -7.23 8.34
CA LEU A 95 -12.23 -7.99 9.44
C LEU A 95 -11.80 -7.06 10.59
N SER A 96 -11.62 -5.77 10.30
CA SER A 96 -11.35 -4.73 11.30
C SER A 96 -11.87 -3.38 10.82
N ALA A 97 -12.60 -2.64 11.67
CA ALA A 97 -12.95 -1.25 11.36
C ALA A 97 -11.81 -0.32 11.78
N GLN A 98 -11.36 0.54 10.85
CA GLN A 98 -10.41 1.61 11.13
C GLN A 98 -10.91 2.88 10.44
N ASP A 99 -11.20 3.92 11.23
CA ASP A 99 -11.85 5.14 10.76
C ASP A 99 -10.96 6.01 9.85
N VAL A 100 -9.69 5.65 9.71
CA VAL A 100 -8.71 6.39 8.90
C VAL A 100 -8.75 6.06 7.41
N PHE A 101 -9.51 5.02 7.01
CA PHE A 101 -9.59 4.57 5.63
C PHE A 101 -11.00 4.71 5.07
N ASP A 102 -11.11 5.43 3.95
CA ASP A 102 -12.30 5.39 3.12
C ASP A 102 -12.16 4.27 2.08
N THR A 103 -13.02 3.26 2.17
CA THR A 103 -13.03 2.10 1.26
C THR A 103 -14.03 2.27 0.13
N SER A 104 -14.90 3.29 0.19
CA SER A 104 -16.05 3.43 -0.71
C SER A 104 -15.64 3.58 -2.16
N ALA A 105 -14.56 4.32 -2.43
CA ALA A 105 -14.06 4.57 -3.78
C ALA A 105 -13.63 3.29 -4.54
N ILE A 106 -13.20 2.24 -3.83
CA ILE A 106 -12.85 0.95 -4.44
C ILE A 106 -14.03 -0.01 -4.36
N MET A 107 -14.68 -0.10 -3.19
CA MET A 107 -15.75 -1.08 -2.94
C MET A 107 -17.00 -0.82 -3.79
N SER A 108 -17.24 0.42 -4.22
CA SER A 108 -18.35 0.76 -5.13
C SER A 108 -18.26 0.06 -6.50
N HIS A 109 -17.08 -0.41 -6.90
CA HIS A 109 -16.88 -1.14 -8.18
C HIS A 109 -17.23 -2.63 -8.09
N PHE A 110 -17.47 -3.15 -6.89
CA PHE A 110 -17.72 -4.57 -6.65
C PHE A 110 -19.15 -4.78 -6.13
N LYS A 111 -19.84 -5.81 -6.65
CA LYS A 111 -21.20 -6.16 -6.20
C LYS A 111 -21.19 -6.83 -4.83
N SER A 112 -20.06 -7.42 -4.45
CA SER A 112 -19.89 -8.16 -3.21
C SER A 112 -18.43 -8.15 -2.76
N LEU A 113 -18.21 -8.46 -1.48
CA LEU A 113 -16.85 -8.67 -0.95
C LEU A 113 -16.15 -9.85 -1.64
N GLU A 114 -16.90 -10.87 -2.04
CA GLU A 114 -16.36 -12.02 -2.77
C GLU A 114 -15.81 -11.61 -4.15
N ASP A 115 -16.53 -10.74 -4.87
CA ASP A 115 -16.07 -10.20 -6.15
C ASP A 115 -14.78 -9.38 -5.99
N PHE A 116 -14.66 -8.60 -4.91
CA PHE A 116 -13.44 -7.87 -4.57
C PHE A 116 -12.28 -8.84 -4.29
N ARG A 117 -12.49 -9.86 -3.45
CA ARG A 117 -11.44 -10.85 -3.14
C ARG A 117 -11.00 -11.61 -4.39
N ARG A 118 -11.95 -12.07 -5.20
CA ARG A 118 -11.67 -12.73 -6.48
C ARG A 118 -10.87 -11.82 -7.42
N PHE A 119 -11.31 -10.57 -7.60
CA PHE A 119 -10.55 -9.60 -8.39
C PHE A 119 -9.12 -9.44 -7.89
N ASN A 120 -8.87 -9.41 -6.58
CA ASN A 120 -7.52 -9.30 -6.06
C ASN A 120 -6.71 -10.57 -6.33
N PHE A 121 -7.25 -11.74 -5.99
CA PHE A 121 -6.50 -12.99 -6.00
C PHE A 121 -6.25 -13.58 -7.39
N ASP A 122 -7.08 -13.24 -8.38
CA ASP A 122 -6.94 -13.71 -9.78
C ASP A 122 -5.63 -13.27 -10.47
N GLN A 123 -4.83 -12.40 -9.85
CA GLN A 123 -3.58 -11.86 -10.43
C GLN A 123 -2.38 -11.96 -9.50
N VAL A 124 -2.45 -12.80 -8.45
CA VAL A 124 -1.34 -13.02 -7.51
C VAL A 124 -0.10 -13.51 -8.23
N ASP A 125 -0.24 -14.56 -9.05
CA ASP A 125 0.90 -15.15 -9.76
C ASP A 125 1.51 -14.19 -10.77
N TYR A 126 0.68 -13.42 -11.47
CA TYR A 126 1.16 -12.39 -12.39
C TYR A 126 2.01 -11.34 -11.66
N GLN A 127 1.55 -10.89 -10.49
CA GLN A 127 2.30 -9.92 -9.70
C GLN A 127 3.60 -10.50 -9.12
N ARG A 128 3.60 -11.77 -8.68
CA ARG A 128 4.83 -12.48 -8.26
C ARG A 128 5.84 -12.53 -9.41
N ASN A 129 5.39 -12.94 -10.60
CA ASN A 129 6.24 -12.98 -11.81
C ASN A 129 6.83 -11.60 -12.16
N LEU A 130 6.03 -10.53 -12.07
CA LEU A 130 6.52 -9.17 -12.31
C LEU A 130 7.59 -8.75 -11.29
N ASP A 131 7.43 -9.11 -10.02
CA ASP A 131 8.39 -8.79 -8.97
C ASP A 131 9.71 -9.54 -9.16
N GLU A 132 9.66 -10.83 -9.51
CA GLU A 132 10.83 -11.62 -9.89
C GLU A 132 11.58 -11.00 -11.09
N ILE A 133 10.84 -10.58 -12.12
CA ILE A 133 11.43 -9.92 -13.30
C ILE A 133 12.11 -8.60 -12.90
N LYS A 134 11.52 -7.81 -11.99
CA LYS A 134 12.15 -6.58 -11.48
C LYS A 134 13.46 -6.89 -10.77
N HIS A 135 13.49 -7.93 -9.92
CA HIS A 135 14.70 -8.33 -9.22
C HIS A 135 15.82 -8.84 -10.14
N LEU A 136 15.47 -9.45 -11.27
CA LEU A 136 16.44 -9.89 -12.29
C LEU A 136 16.98 -8.73 -13.14
N LYS A 137 16.21 -7.64 -13.28
CA LYS A 137 16.66 -6.40 -13.90
C LYS A 137 17.35 -5.55 -12.83
N LEU A 138 18.66 -5.77 -12.64
CA LEU A 138 19.53 -4.96 -11.78
C LEU A 138 19.26 -3.45 -11.99
N GLU A 139 18.44 -2.84 -11.13
CA GLU A 139 18.36 -1.39 -10.90
C GLU A 139 19.50 -0.94 -9.98
#